data_AF-A0A3R9EW15-F1
#
_entry.id   AF-A0A3R9EW15-F1
#
_cell.length_a   1.000
_cell.length_b   1.000
_cell.length_c   1.000
_cell.angle_alpha   90.00
_cell.angle_beta   90.00
_cell.angle_gamma   90.00
#
_symmetry.space_group_name_H-M   'P 1'
#
loop_
_entity.id
_entity.type
_entity.pdbx_description
1 polymer ?
#
loop_
_entity_poly.entity_id
_entity_poly.type
_entity_poly.pdbx_seq_one_letter_code
_entity_poly.pdbx_strand_id
1 'polypeptide(L)' 'MTYIEMLRSPNLKRSFERKIVAHINAEYMKVGMSPPLPKFENDMATYAEANVSKLANRVRTGAVLYAQLLDEQKEASR' A
#
# COMPACT_ATOMS: atom_id res chain seq x y z
N MET A 1 8.87 18.97 -1.90
CA MET A 1 8.48 17.57 -1.67
C MET A 1 7.08 17.36 -2.20
N THR A 2 6.97 16.46 -3.17
CA THR A 2 5.73 15.97 -3.76
C THR A 2 5.19 14.78 -2.95
N TYR A 3 3.91 14.47 -3.05
CA TYR A 3 3.31 13.29 -2.41
C TYR A 3 3.92 12.00 -2.97
N ILE A 4 4.27 11.96 -4.26
CA ILE A 4 4.97 10.80 -4.84
C ILE A 4 6.37 10.60 -4.26
N GLU A 5 7.11 11.69 -3.95
CA GLU A 5 8.39 11.62 -3.25
C GLU A 5 8.20 11.13 -1.80
N MET A 6 7.14 11.58 -1.12
CA MET A 6 6.84 11.13 0.23
C MET A 6 6.64 9.61 0.30
N LEU A 7 5.96 9.01 -0.68
CA LEU A 7 5.75 7.55 -0.74
C LEU A 7 7.06 6.75 -0.83
N ARG A 8 8.16 7.36 -1.27
CA ARG A 8 9.49 6.74 -1.32
C ARG A 8 10.27 6.84 0.00
N SER A 9 9.81 7.66 0.95
CA SER A 9 10.45 7.79 2.26
C SER A 9 10.42 6.46 3.02
N PRO A 10 11.56 5.94 3.52
CA PRO A 10 11.60 4.64 4.20
C PRO A 10 10.60 4.51 5.36
N ASN A 11 10.49 5.56 6.17
CA ASN A 11 9.57 5.58 7.32
C ASN A 11 8.11 5.55 6.88
N LEU A 12 7.76 6.33 5.85
CA LEU A 12 6.39 6.36 5.34
C LEU A 12 6.05 5.06 4.62
N LYS A 13 6.96 4.54 3.79
CA LYS A 13 6.83 3.25 3.10
C LYS A 13 6.52 2.14 4.11
N ARG A 14 7.33 1.99 5.15
CA ARG A 14 7.12 0.95 6.18
C ARG A 14 5.78 1.12 6.91
N SER A 15 5.38 2.35 7.22
CA SER A 15 4.08 2.62 7.85
C SER A 15 2.91 2.28 6.93
N PHE A 16 3.02 2.64 5.65
CA PHE A 16 2.02 2.35 4.64
C PHE A 16 1.87 0.84 4.39
N GLU A 17 2.97 0.10 4.36
CA GLU A 17 2.98 -1.36 4.24
C GLU A 17 2.27 -2.05 5.41
N ARG A 18 2.44 -1.54 6.64
CA ARG A 18 1.66 -2.02 7.80
C ARG A 18 0.17 -1.77 7.64
N LYS A 19 -0.24 -0.66 7.02
CA LYS A 19 -1.66 -0.38 6.71
C LYS A 19 -2.20 -1.32 5.63
N ILE A 20 -1.39 -1.66 4.62
CA ILE A 20 -1.74 -2.66 3.61
C ILE A 20 -1.99 -4.02 4.25
N VAL A 21 -1.08 -4.48 5.13
CA VAL A 21 -1.25 -5.74 5.88
C VAL A 21 -2.53 -5.72 6.71
N ALA A 22 -2.77 -4.64 7.47
CA ALA A 22 -3.98 -4.51 8.29
C ALA A 22 -5.27 -4.55 7.45
N HIS A 23 -5.27 -3.91 6.27
CA HIS A 23 -6.40 -3.93 5.36
C HIS A 23 -6.66 -5.34 4.81
N ILE A 24 -5.62 -6.04 4.32
CA ILE A 24 -5.75 -7.42 3.84
C ILE A 24 -6.29 -8.33 4.93
N ASN A 25 -5.74 -8.25 6.15
CA ASN A 25 -6.23 -9.04 7.27
C ASN A 25 -7.72 -8.79 7.53
N ALA A 26 -8.15 -7.52 7.50
CA ALA A 26 -9.56 -7.17 7.67
C ALA A 26 -10.45 -7.78 6.58
N GLU A 27 -10.04 -7.76 5.31
CA GLU A 27 -10.81 -8.36 4.22
C GLU A 27 -10.96 -9.89 4.38
N TYR A 28 -9.93 -10.58 4.85
CA TYR A 28 -10.02 -12.03 5.12
C TYR A 28 -10.92 -12.34 6.32
N MET A 29 -10.77 -11.59 7.41
CA MET A 29 -11.59 -11.78 8.61
C MET A 29 -13.08 -11.53 8.36
N LYS A 30 -13.43 -10.56 7.49
CA LYS A 30 -14.83 -10.26 7.12
C LYS A 30 -15.56 -11.46 6.52
N VAL A 31 -14.85 -12.35 5.84
CA VAL A 31 -15.42 -13.54 5.18
C VAL A 31 -15.13 -14.83 5.94
N GLY A 32 -14.69 -14.74 7.21
CA GLY A 32 -14.41 -15.89 8.06
C GLY A 32 -13.16 -16.69 7.65
N MET A 33 -12.27 -16.10 6.84
CA MET A 33 -11.02 -16.73 6.42
C MET A 33 -9.86 -16.32 7.33
N SER A 34 -8.89 -17.22 7.50
CA SER A 34 -7.65 -16.93 8.22
C SER A 34 -6.80 -15.91 7.44
N PRO A 35 -6.30 -14.84 8.08
CA PRO A 35 -5.43 -13.88 7.42
C PRO A 35 -4.15 -14.51 6.86
N PRO A 36 -3.69 -14.09 5.67
CA PRO A 36 -2.45 -14.58 5.11
C PRO A 36 -1.25 -14.04 5.90
N LEU A 37 -0.17 -14.83 5.98
CA LEU A 37 1.06 -14.42 6.65
C LEU A 37 1.96 -13.60 5.70
N PRO A 38 2.23 -12.32 6.00
CA PRO A 38 3.16 -11.54 5.19
C PRO A 38 4.61 -11.91 5.48
N LYS A 39 5.44 -11.87 4.45
CA LYS A 39 6.90 -11.74 4.58
C LYS A 39 7.30 -10.31 4.29
N PHE A 40 8.34 -9.79 4.93
CA PHE A 40 8.85 -8.46 4.64
C PHE A 40 10.16 -8.57 3.87
N GLU A 41 10.15 -8.10 2.63
CA GLU A 41 11.31 -8.05 1.75
C GLU A 41 11.48 -6.61 1.26
N ASN A 42 12.67 -6.01 1.48
CA ASN A 42 12.95 -4.62 1.12
C ASN A 42 11.90 -3.62 1.65
N ASP A 43 11.50 -3.79 2.92
CA ASP A 43 10.45 -3.03 3.60
C ASP A 43 9.04 -3.12 2.98
N MET A 44 8.78 -4.11 2.11
CA MET A 44 7.45 -4.35 1.52
C MET A 44 6.86 -5.68 2.00
N ALA A 45 5.55 -5.69 2.25
CA ALA A 45 4.83 -6.92 2.54
C ALA A 45 4.63 -7.74 1.26
N THR A 46 5.22 -8.94 1.23
CA THR A 46 5.07 -9.94 0.18
C THR A 46 4.27 -11.13 0.69
N TYR A 47 3.57 -11.83 -0.21
CA TYR A 47 2.70 -12.95 0.13
C TYR A 47 2.96 -14.10 -0.84
N ALA A 48 2.96 -15.34 -0.32
CA ALA A 48 3.15 -16.53 -1.15
C ALA A 48 1.98 -16.73 -2.13
N GLU A 49 0.76 -16.39 -1.70
CA GLU A 49 -0.44 -16.55 -2.51
C GLU A 49 -0.58 -15.41 -3.53
N ALA A 50 -0.76 -15.78 -4.81
CA ALA A 50 -0.77 -14.82 -5.92
C ALA A 50 -1.95 -13.84 -5.87
N ASN A 51 -3.12 -14.27 -5.39
CA ASN A 51 -4.31 -13.43 -5.17
C ASN A 51 -4.05 -12.35 -4.11
N VAL A 52 -3.40 -12.69 -3.00
CA VAL A 52 -3.06 -11.72 -1.94
C VAL A 52 -2.02 -10.72 -2.44
N SER A 53 -0.99 -11.20 -3.14
CA SER A 53 0.01 -10.33 -3.78
C SER A 53 -0.63 -9.36 -4.78
N LYS A 54 -1.60 -9.83 -5.59
CA LYS A 54 -2.38 -8.96 -6.49
C LYS A 54 -3.18 -7.90 -5.72
N LEU A 55 -3.83 -8.27 -4.61
CA LEU A 55 -4.57 -7.33 -3.77
C LEU A 55 -3.66 -6.27 -3.17
N ALA A 56 -2.52 -6.66 -2.57
CA ALA A 56 -1.54 -5.74 -2.01
C ALA A 56 -1.04 -4.75 -3.07
N ASN A 57 -0.72 -5.23 -4.27
CA ASN A 57 -0.26 -4.39 -5.38
C ASN A 57 -1.34 -3.40 -5.84
N ARG A 58 -2.62 -3.80 -5.90
CA ARG A 58 -3.72 -2.87 -6.22
C ARG A 58 -3.82 -1.72 -5.23
N VAL A 59 -3.67 -1.99 -3.93
CA VAL A 59 -3.68 -0.94 -2.89
C VAL A 59 -2.49 0.01 -3.06
N ARG A 60 -1.29 -0.52 -3.36
CA ARG A 60 -0.11 0.31 -3.66
C ARG A 60 -0.33 1.19 -4.89
N THR A 61 -0.82 0.62 -5.98
CA THR A 61 -1.15 1.37 -7.20
C THR A 61 -2.15 2.48 -6.91
N GLY A 62 -3.19 2.21 -6.12
CA GLY A 62 -4.16 3.24 -5.71
C GLY A 62 -3.51 4.40 -4.97
N ALA A 63 -2.58 4.14 -4.04
CA ALA A 63 -1.85 5.21 -3.35
C ALA A 63 -0.94 6.01 -4.29
N VAL A 64 -0.30 5.37 -5.26
CA VAL A 64 0.49 6.08 -6.29
C VAL A 64 -0.39 6.99 -7.13
N LEU A 65 -1.52 6.48 -7.65
CA LEU A 65 -2.46 7.26 -8.44
C LEU A 65 -3.01 8.46 -7.66
N TYR A 66 -3.35 8.26 -6.38
CA TYR A 66 -3.85 9.35 -5.54
C TYR A 66 -2.77 10.39 -5.21
N ALA A 67 -1.53 9.96 -4.96
CA ALA A 67 -0.42 10.88 -4.76
C ALA A 67 -0.16 11.74 -6.00
N GLN A 68 -0.21 11.14 -7.21
CA GLN A 68 -0.08 11.86 -8.48
C GLN A 68 -1.17 12.92 -8.62
N LEU A 69 -2.44 12.56 -8.38
CA LEU A 69 -3.55 13.51 -8.42
C LEU A 69 -3.34 14.71 -7.46
N LEU A 70 -2.86 14.46 -6.24
CA LEU A 70 -2.60 15.52 -5.26
C LEU A 70 -1.42 16.41 -5.68
N ASP A 71 -0.40 15.84 -6.32
CA ASP A 71 0.72 16.60 -6.86
C ASP A 71 0.27 17.50 -8.01
N GLU A 72 -0.52 16.97 -8.96
CA GLU A 72 -1.11 17.72 -10.07
C GLU A 72 -2.00 18.87 -9.57
N GLN A 73 -2.84 18.63 -8.56
CA GLN A 73 -3.69 19.66 -7.97
C GLN A 73 -2.87 20.79 -7.34
N LYS A 74 -1.76 20.46 -6.67
CA LYS A 74 -0.87 21.43 -6.03
C LYS A 74 -0.11 22.25 -7.07
N GLU A 75 0.27 21.66 -8.19
CA GLU A 75 0.90 22.37 -9.31
C GLU A 75 -0.10 23.31 -10.01
N ALA A 76 -1.33 22.88 -10.24
CA ALA A 76 -2.38 23.72 -10.85
C ALA A 76 -2.83 24.89 -9.97
N SER A 77 -2.58 24.82 -8.65
CA SER A 77 -2.93 25.87 -7.68
C SER A 77 -1.80 26.89 -7.44
N ARG A 78 -0.67 26.76 -8.14
CA ARG A 78 0.48 27.67 -8.08
C ARG A 78 0.45 28.65 -9.26
#